data_AF-A0A7Y2IDV9-F1
#
_entry.id   AF-A0A7Y2IDV9-F1
#
_cell.length_a   1.000
_cell.length_b   1.000
_cell.length_c   1.000
_cell.angle_alpha   90.00
_cell.angle_beta   90.00
_cell.angle_gamma   90.00
#
_symmetry.space_group_name_H-M   'P 1'
#
loop_
_entity.id
_entity.type
_entity.pdbx_description
1 polymer ?
#
loop_
_entity_poly.entity_id
_entity_poly.type
_entity_poly.pdbx_seq_one_letter_code
_entity_poly.pdbx_strand_id
1 'polypeptide(L)'
;MTKPEPFPVRPGTLFKEGVQGYFGNIVPLTAAALVTLTVFYLIVALPASQLNDNSKWVRGFAFAGGLILTGTTAYPWYSYALDAGDGIRVRWKRPFEKPELFVQQAVSSFWFWAAVALGFQYLFATPAIFVVILYAFHGYLIADRRSTSGMKALGTSVRLGEGSRIILFGLFALFGFFSLLGAIPLGIQGDDGEPLINVFTVSLAVVGLALTTSVTLVAGGRIYRILLGRLIARDKAPR
;
A
#
# COMPACT_ATOMS: atom_id res chain seq x y z
N MET A 1 4.56 -30.23 -14.81
CA MET A 1 3.81 -29.39 -13.86
C MET A 1 4.66 -29.23 -12.60
N THR A 2 5.22 -28.04 -12.36
CA THR A 2 5.96 -27.74 -11.13
C THR A 2 4.99 -27.68 -9.96
N LYS A 3 5.29 -28.39 -8.85
CA LYS A 3 4.51 -28.31 -7.61
C LYS A 3 4.36 -26.83 -7.21
N PRO A 4 3.17 -26.37 -6.80
CA PRO A 4 3.03 -25.03 -6.23
C PRO A 4 3.95 -24.94 -5.01
N GLU A 5 4.87 -23.98 -5.03
CA GLU A 5 5.72 -23.76 -3.87
C GLU A 5 4.84 -23.41 -2.66
N PRO A 6 5.01 -24.09 -1.53
CA PRO A 6 4.23 -23.81 -0.34
C PRO A 6 4.48 -22.36 0.11
N PHE A 7 3.43 -21.76 0.67
CA PHE A 7 3.47 -20.40 1.18
C PHE A 7 4.66 -20.26 2.16
N PRO A 8 5.58 -19.29 1.94
CA PRO A 8 6.83 -19.18 2.70
C PRO A 8 6.62 -19.05 4.21
N VAL A 9 5.46 -18.54 4.62
CA VAL A 9 5.08 -18.28 6.01
C VAL A 9 3.60 -18.60 6.19
N ARG A 10 3.20 -19.17 7.32
CA ARG A 10 1.77 -19.38 7.59
C ARG A 10 1.05 -18.02 7.71
N PRO A 11 -0.16 -17.86 7.13
CA PRO A 11 -0.91 -16.59 7.22
C PRO A 11 -1.10 -16.07 8.65
N GLY A 12 -1.38 -16.96 9.61
CA GLY A 12 -1.52 -16.60 11.02
C GLY A 12 -0.22 -16.06 11.65
N THR A 13 0.94 -16.57 11.21
CA THR A 13 2.24 -16.07 11.67
C THR A 13 2.52 -14.69 11.08
N LEU A 14 2.23 -14.48 9.79
CA LEU A 14 2.32 -13.16 9.15
C LEU A 14 1.42 -12.12 9.82
N PHE A 15 0.18 -12.50 10.14
CA PHE A 15 -0.74 -11.61 10.84
C PHE A 15 -0.24 -11.28 12.24
N LYS A 16 0.18 -12.29 13.02
CA LYS A 16 0.74 -12.09 14.36
C LYS A 16 1.95 -11.17 14.33
N GLU A 17 2.87 -11.38 13.40
CA GLU A 17 4.05 -10.52 13.24
C GLU A 17 3.68 -9.10 12.80
N GLY A 18 2.70 -8.96 11.90
CA GLY A 18 2.16 -7.65 11.49
C GLY A 18 1.60 -6.87 12.67
N VAL A 19 0.79 -7.55 13.51
CA VAL A 19 0.20 -6.99 14.73
C VAL A 19 1.29 -6.62 15.74
N GLN A 20 2.23 -7.52 16.01
CA GLN A 20 3.33 -7.28 16.95
C GLN A 20 4.23 -6.12 16.50
N GLY A 21 4.60 -6.08 15.21
CA GLY A 21 5.40 -5.00 14.66
C GLY A 21 4.68 -3.65 14.68
N TYR A 22 3.36 -3.64 14.41
CA TYR A 22 2.54 -2.45 14.57
C TYR A 22 2.50 -1.96 16.01
N PHE A 23 2.14 -2.80 16.97
CA PHE A 23 2.04 -2.38 18.37
C PHE A 23 3.39 -1.98 18.96
N GLY A 24 4.49 -2.60 18.52
CA GLY A 24 5.85 -2.18 18.89
C GLY A 24 6.24 -0.80 18.35
N ASN A 25 5.59 -0.32 17.29
CA ASN A 25 5.88 0.94 16.61
C ASN A 25 4.60 1.73 16.29
N ILE A 26 3.64 1.75 17.22
CA ILE A 26 2.28 2.25 16.98
C ILE A 26 2.26 3.72 16.55
N VAL A 27 3.07 4.55 17.21
CA VAL A 27 3.09 6.00 16.99
C VAL A 27 3.56 6.36 15.58
N PRO A 28 4.76 5.94 15.11
CA PRO A 28 5.21 6.32 13.77
C PRO A 28 4.34 5.74 12.65
N LEU A 29 3.84 4.50 12.80
CA LEU A 29 2.98 3.88 11.80
C LEU A 29 1.63 4.59 11.70
N THR A 30 0.99 4.88 12.84
CA THR A 30 -0.27 5.62 12.87
C THR A 30 -0.09 7.05 12.37
N ALA A 31 1.00 7.74 12.74
CA ALA A 31 1.27 9.09 12.23
C ALA A 31 1.44 9.11 10.70
N ALA A 32 2.19 8.16 10.14
CA ALA A 32 2.35 8.06 8.69
C ALA A 32 1.04 7.70 7.98
N ALA A 33 0.23 6.81 8.57
CA ALA A 33 -1.10 6.47 8.08
C ALA A 33 -2.01 7.71 8.04
N LEU A 34 -2.09 8.46 9.14
CA LEU A 34 -2.91 9.66 9.24
C LEU A 34 -2.48 10.73 8.24
N VAL A 35 -1.17 10.97 8.08
CA VAL A 35 -0.67 11.91 7.06
C VAL A 35 -1.12 11.46 5.65
N THR A 36 -0.94 10.18 5.32
CA THR A 36 -1.31 9.65 4.00
C THR A 36 -2.82 9.75 3.75
N LEU A 37 -3.64 9.37 4.74
CA LEU A 37 -5.11 9.44 4.66
C LEU A 37 -5.61 10.89 4.59
N THR A 38 -4.97 11.80 5.33
CA THR A 38 -5.30 13.23 5.30
C THR A 38 -4.98 13.83 3.94
N VAL A 39 -3.82 13.51 3.37
CA VAL A 39 -3.45 13.96 2.02
C VAL A 39 -4.41 13.40 0.97
N PHE A 40 -4.76 12.12 1.07
CA PHE A 40 -5.79 11.52 0.22
C PHE A 40 -7.13 12.28 0.34
N TYR A 41 -7.59 12.53 1.57
CA TYR A 41 -8.85 13.21 1.78
C TYR A 41 -8.83 14.65 1.22
N LEU A 42 -7.82 15.44 1.57
CA LEU A 42 -7.74 16.85 1.21
C LEU A 42 -7.47 17.08 -0.28
N ILE A 43 -6.71 16.21 -0.94
CA ILE A 43 -6.24 16.42 -2.32
C ILE A 43 -7.05 15.59 -3.32
N VAL A 44 -7.59 14.44 -2.92
CA VAL A 44 -8.36 13.55 -3.80
C VAL A 44 -9.85 13.63 -3.47
N ALA A 45 -10.25 13.28 -2.25
CA ALA A 45 -11.66 13.05 -1.93
C ALA A 45 -12.49 14.34 -1.86
N LEU A 46 -11.99 15.36 -1.15
CA LEU A 46 -12.69 16.63 -0.95
C LEU A 46 -12.83 17.44 -2.26
N PRO A 47 -11.80 17.59 -3.12
CA PRO A 47 -11.98 18.26 -4.40
C PRO A 47 -12.90 17.48 -5.34
N ALA A 48 -12.82 16.14 -5.33
CA ALA A 48 -13.69 15.31 -6.17
C ALA A 48 -15.18 15.46 -5.83
N SER A 49 -15.53 15.71 -4.56
CA SER A 49 -16.92 15.93 -4.14
C SER A 49 -17.45 17.33 -4.44
N GLN A 50 -16.56 18.31 -4.65
CA GLN A 50 -16.93 19.71 -4.88
C GLN A 50 -16.96 20.12 -6.37
N LEU A 51 -16.45 19.27 -7.27
CA LEU A 51 -16.35 19.59 -8.69
C LEU A 51 -17.62 19.22 -9.47
N ASN A 52 -18.32 20.24 -10.00
CA ASN A 52 -19.46 20.10 -10.91
C ASN A 52 -19.08 19.39 -12.22
N ASP A 53 -20.06 18.74 -12.85
CA ASP A 53 -19.88 17.89 -14.04
C ASP A 53 -19.34 18.61 -15.29
N ASN A 54 -19.35 19.93 -15.33
CA ASN A 54 -18.83 20.72 -16.47
C ASN A 54 -17.30 20.77 -16.56
N SER A 55 -16.57 20.18 -15.60
CA SER A 55 -15.10 20.23 -15.54
C SER A 55 -14.47 18.84 -15.47
N LYS A 56 -15.02 17.84 -16.18
CA LYS A 56 -14.58 16.43 -16.12
C LYS A 56 -13.08 16.24 -16.32
N TRP A 57 -12.47 17.00 -17.23
CA TRP A 57 -11.03 16.94 -17.49
C TRP A 57 -10.21 17.46 -16.30
N VAL A 58 -10.58 18.62 -15.74
CA VAL A 58 -9.92 19.19 -14.56
C VAL A 58 -10.05 18.25 -13.35
N ARG A 59 -11.23 17.65 -13.17
CA ARG A 59 -11.49 16.63 -12.13
C ARG A 59 -10.60 15.40 -12.33
N GLY A 60 -10.43 14.93 -13.56
CA GLY A 60 -9.55 13.81 -13.89
C GLY A 60 -8.08 14.09 -13.59
N PHE A 61 -7.56 15.25 -14.00
CA PHE A 61 -6.18 15.64 -13.71
C PHE A 61 -5.92 15.86 -12.21
N ALA A 62 -6.84 16.54 -11.51
CA ALA A 62 -6.74 16.74 -10.07
C ALA A 62 -6.78 15.40 -9.31
N PHE A 63 -7.67 14.49 -9.70
CA PHE A 63 -7.76 13.15 -9.13
C PHE A 63 -6.47 12.35 -9.36
N ALA A 64 -5.97 12.30 -10.59
CA ALA A 64 -4.73 11.60 -10.91
C ALA A 64 -3.52 12.20 -10.17
N GLY A 65 -3.39 13.52 -10.16
CA GLY A 65 -2.33 14.23 -9.43
C GLY A 65 -2.40 13.95 -7.92
N GLY A 66 -3.60 13.96 -7.35
CA GLY A 66 -3.82 13.66 -5.94
C GLY A 66 -3.50 12.21 -5.57
N LEU A 67 -3.79 11.23 -6.45
CA LEU A 67 -3.40 9.83 -6.24
C LEU A 67 -1.87 9.66 -6.23
N ILE A 68 -1.17 10.37 -7.11
CA ILE A 68 0.30 10.37 -7.16
C ILE A 68 0.88 10.98 -5.89
N LEU A 69 0.34 12.12 -5.45
CA LEU A 69 0.76 12.78 -4.22
C LEU A 69 0.50 11.88 -3.00
N THR A 70 -0.68 11.26 -2.92
CA THR A 70 -1.01 10.31 -1.86
C THR A 70 -0.01 9.16 -1.81
N GLY A 71 0.25 8.51 -2.96
CA GLY A 71 1.22 7.41 -3.04
C GLY A 71 2.66 7.84 -2.74
N THR A 72 2.99 9.10 -2.99
CA THR A 72 4.27 9.71 -2.60
C THR A 72 4.35 9.90 -1.09
N THR A 73 3.30 10.40 -0.45
CA THR A 73 3.23 10.60 1.01
C THR A 73 3.15 9.30 1.79
N ALA A 74 2.84 8.18 1.15
CA ALA A 74 2.93 6.85 1.74
C ALA A 74 4.38 6.36 1.93
N TYR A 75 5.40 7.05 1.39
CA TYR A 75 6.80 6.63 1.48
C TYR A 75 7.31 6.40 2.92
N PRO A 76 7.13 7.34 3.88
CA PRO A 76 7.45 7.10 5.28
C PRO A 76 6.74 5.87 5.85
N TRP A 77 5.49 5.62 5.45
CA TRP A 77 4.71 4.48 5.91
C TRP A 77 5.35 3.16 5.51
N TYR A 78 5.79 3.03 4.25
CA TYR A 78 6.55 1.87 3.78
C TYR A 78 7.89 1.71 4.52
N SER A 79 8.62 2.82 4.76
CA SER A 79 9.89 2.77 5.50
C SER A 79 9.71 2.33 6.95
N TYR A 80 8.68 2.83 7.64
CA TYR A 80 8.40 2.44 9.02
C TYR A 80 7.90 1.01 9.09
N ALA A 81 7.09 0.58 8.12
CA ALA A 81 6.63 -0.80 8.02
C ALA A 81 7.77 -1.79 7.80
N LEU A 82 8.83 -1.42 7.06
CA LEU A 82 10.04 -2.24 6.96
C LEU A 82 10.81 -2.32 8.27
N ASP A 83 11.08 -1.19 8.92
CA ASP A 83 11.80 -1.18 10.19
C ASP A 83 11.05 -1.99 11.26
N ALA A 84 9.72 -1.78 11.37
CA ALA A 84 8.85 -2.52 12.27
C ALA A 84 8.75 -4.00 11.89
N GLY A 85 8.68 -4.28 10.58
CA GLY A 85 8.73 -5.62 10.01
C GLY A 85 10.01 -6.31 10.42
N ASP A 86 11.17 -5.66 10.32
CA ASP A 86 12.47 -6.23 10.71
C ASP A 86 12.65 -6.40 12.23
N GLY A 87 11.67 -5.96 13.05
CA GLY A 87 11.74 -6.01 14.51
C GLY A 87 12.64 -4.93 15.12
N ILE A 88 12.94 -3.88 14.35
CA ILE A 88 13.80 -2.77 14.76
C ILE A 88 12.94 -1.58 15.17
N ARG A 89 13.43 -0.76 16.10
CA ARG A 89 12.78 0.49 16.47
C ARG A 89 12.76 1.45 15.28
N VAL A 90 11.59 1.95 14.92
CA VAL A 90 11.42 2.85 13.78
C VAL A 90 12.23 4.14 13.96
N ARG A 91 13.01 4.47 12.93
CA ARG A 91 13.76 5.74 12.86
C ARG A 91 12.96 6.78 12.09
N TRP A 92 12.27 7.65 12.83
CA TRP A 92 11.39 8.70 12.31
C TRP A 92 12.03 9.61 11.25
N LYS A 93 13.32 9.92 11.38
CA LYS A 93 14.01 10.81 10.45
C LYS A 93 14.46 10.12 9.16
N ARG A 94 14.56 8.77 9.16
CA ARG A 94 15.13 7.98 8.06
C ARG A 94 14.51 8.26 6.69
N PRO A 95 13.18 8.44 6.54
CA PRO A 95 12.59 8.75 5.25
C PRO A 95 13.04 10.12 4.71
N PHE A 96 13.31 11.08 5.60
CA PHE A 96 13.59 12.47 5.22
C PHE A 96 15.08 12.75 4.97
N GLU A 97 15.97 11.80 5.28
CA GLU A 97 17.42 11.92 5.02
C GLU A 97 17.76 11.99 3.53
N LYS A 98 16.90 11.42 2.67
CA LYS A 98 17.13 11.28 1.23
C LYS A 98 15.91 11.72 0.45
N PRO A 99 15.73 13.04 0.22
CA PRO A 99 14.55 13.57 -0.47
C PRO A 99 14.38 13.02 -1.88
N GLU A 100 15.47 12.57 -2.53
CA GLU A 100 15.42 11.90 -3.83
C GLU A 100 14.54 10.63 -3.84
N LEU A 101 14.34 9.99 -2.68
CA LEU A 101 13.49 8.80 -2.56
C LEU A 101 12.00 9.15 -2.64
N PHE A 102 11.60 10.36 -2.25
CA PHE A 102 10.23 10.84 -2.49
C PHE A 102 9.98 11.03 -3.98
N VAL A 103 10.96 11.53 -4.74
CA VAL A 103 10.85 11.65 -6.20
C VAL A 103 10.73 10.28 -6.85
N GLN A 104 11.54 9.31 -6.40
CA GLN A 104 11.43 7.94 -6.89
C GLN A 104 10.06 7.32 -6.57
N GLN A 105 9.53 7.59 -5.37
CA GLN A 105 8.19 7.16 -4.99
C GLN A 105 7.11 7.81 -5.86
N ALA A 106 7.23 9.11 -6.16
CA ALA A 106 6.30 9.82 -7.04
C ALA A 106 6.29 9.22 -8.45
N VAL A 107 7.48 8.94 -9.02
CA VAL A 107 7.60 8.27 -10.31
C VAL A 107 6.95 6.88 -10.26
N SER A 108 7.23 6.09 -9.22
CA SER A 108 6.60 4.77 -9.09
C SER A 108 5.09 4.85 -8.92
N SER A 109 4.60 5.83 -8.16
CA SER A 109 3.18 6.06 -7.93
C SER A 109 2.46 6.48 -9.21
N PHE A 110 3.07 7.34 -10.03
CA PHE A 110 2.56 7.71 -11.36
C PHE A 110 2.33 6.47 -12.22
N TRP A 111 3.35 5.63 -12.41
CA TRP A 111 3.22 4.46 -13.27
C TRP A 111 2.29 3.40 -12.69
N PHE A 112 2.26 3.25 -11.37
CA PHE A 112 1.30 2.38 -10.68
C PHE A 112 -0.13 2.80 -11.00
N TRP A 113 -0.49 4.06 -10.76
CA TRP A 113 -1.85 4.55 -10.97
C TRP A 113 -2.22 4.63 -12.45
N ALA A 114 -1.27 4.93 -13.33
CA ALA A 114 -1.48 4.84 -14.77
C ALA A 114 -1.82 3.42 -15.21
N ALA A 115 -1.07 2.41 -14.72
CA ALA A 115 -1.35 1.01 -15.03
C ALA A 115 -2.69 0.54 -14.44
N VAL A 116 -3.05 1.00 -13.24
CA VAL A 116 -4.36 0.73 -12.62
C VAL A 116 -5.48 1.35 -13.46
N ALA A 117 -5.36 2.62 -13.84
CA ALA A 117 -6.35 3.33 -14.66
C ALA A 117 -6.57 2.65 -16.02
N LEU A 118 -5.47 2.30 -16.71
CA LEU A 118 -5.54 1.53 -17.96
C LEU A 118 -6.19 0.15 -17.75
N GLY A 119 -5.86 -0.53 -16.65
CA GLY A 119 -6.49 -1.81 -16.29
C GLY A 119 -8.00 -1.70 -16.05
N PHE A 120 -8.45 -0.61 -15.41
CA PHE A 120 -9.87 -0.34 -15.24
C PHE A 120 -10.57 -0.03 -16.57
N GLN A 121 -9.98 0.85 -17.38
CA GLN A 121 -10.58 1.32 -18.63
C GLN A 121 -10.70 0.22 -19.69
N TYR A 122 -9.66 -0.60 -19.86
CA TYR A 122 -9.60 -1.52 -20.99
C TYR A 122 -10.01 -2.96 -20.65
N LEU A 123 -10.06 -3.32 -19.36
CA LEU A 123 -10.09 -4.73 -18.98
C LEU A 123 -11.06 -5.06 -17.83
N PHE A 124 -12.10 -4.24 -17.62
CA PHE A 124 -13.15 -4.48 -16.61
C PHE A 124 -12.60 -4.76 -15.20
N ALA A 125 -11.65 -3.94 -14.75
CA ALA A 125 -11.03 -3.95 -13.41
C ALA A 125 -10.19 -5.19 -13.03
N THR A 126 -10.44 -6.36 -13.63
CA THR A 126 -9.75 -7.61 -13.24
C THR A 126 -8.23 -7.50 -13.42
N PRO A 127 -7.70 -6.92 -14.52
CA PRO A 127 -6.27 -6.69 -14.67
C PRO A 127 -5.70 -5.57 -13.80
N ALA A 128 -6.52 -4.63 -13.33
CA ALA A 128 -6.05 -3.64 -12.35
C ALA A 128 -5.63 -4.32 -11.04
N ILE A 129 -6.34 -5.37 -10.60
CA ILE A 129 -5.96 -6.17 -9.43
C ILE A 129 -4.59 -6.83 -9.64
N PHE A 130 -4.32 -7.38 -10.82
CA PHE A 130 -3.03 -7.96 -11.15
C PHE A 130 -1.91 -6.91 -11.14
N VAL A 131 -2.17 -5.71 -11.66
CA VAL A 131 -1.22 -4.58 -11.59
C VAL A 131 -0.91 -4.25 -10.12
N VAL A 132 -1.93 -4.11 -9.28
CA VAL A 132 -1.73 -3.79 -7.86
C VAL A 132 -0.87 -4.86 -7.17
N ILE A 133 -1.15 -6.13 -7.45
CA ILE A 133 -0.39 -7.27 -6.94
C ILE A 133 1.07 -7.25 -7.40
N LEU A 134 1.33 -7.07 -8.70
CA LEU A 134 2.68 -7.09 -9.26
C LEU A 134 3.54 -5.93 -8.75
N TYR A 135 2.91 -4.79 -8.49
CA TYR A 135 3.58 -3.60 -8.01
C TYR A 135 3.46 -3.40 -6.49
N ALA A 136 2.90 -4.35 -5.73
CA ALA A 136 2.66 -4.20 -4.29
C ALA A 136 3.91 -3.88 -3.45
N PHE A 137 5.12 -4.17 -3.97
CA PHE A 137 6.38 -3.98 -3.25
C PHE A 137 7.23 -2.80 -3.70
N HIS A 138 6.82 -2.01 -4.69
CA HIS A 138 7.64 -0.91 -5.20
C HIS A 138 8.01 0.08 -4.08
N GLY A 139 7.07 0.40 -3.17
CA GLY A 139 7.31 1.27 -2.03
C GLY A 139 8.36 0.73 -1.06
N TYR A 140 8.37 -0.58 -0.81
CA TYR A 140 9.40 -1.21 0.01
C TYR A 140 10.78 -1.21 -0.67
N LEU A 141 10.85 -1.41 -1.98
CA LEU A 141 12.13 -1.38 -2.71
C LEU A 141 12.80 0.00 -2.65
N ILE A 142 11.99 1.07 -2.70
CA ILE A 142 12.46 2.45 -2.56
C ILE A 142 12.85 2.71 -1.10
N ALA A 143 12.03 2.28 -0.13
CA ALA A 143 12.30 2.44 1.29
C ALA A 143 13.53 1.64 1.79
N ASP A 144 13.78 0.46 1.23
CA ASP A 144 14.96 -0.36 1.49
C ASP A 144 16.22 0.19 0.78
N ARG A 145 16.09 1.27 0.00
CA ARG A 145 17.19 1.94 -0.72
C ARG A 145 17.98 1.00 -1.65
N ARG A 146 17.38 -0.10 -2.10
CA ARG A 146 18.01 -1.07 -3.01
C ARG A 146 17.87 -0.72 -4.48
N SER A 147 16.96 0.18 -4.82
CA SER A 147 16.82 0.71 -6.17
C SER A 147 17.45 2.09 -6.29
N THR A 148 18.13 2.33 -7.40
CA THR A 148 18.67 3.64 -7.78
C THR A 148 17.65 4.52 -8.51
N SER A 149 16.50 3.97 -8.90
CA SER A 149 15.44 4.67 -9.66
C SER A 149 14.06 4.06 -9.41
N GLY A 150 13.00 4.88 -9.47
CA GLY A 150 11.61 4.44 -9.33
C GLY A 150 11.18 3.40 -10.38
N MET A 151 11.66 3.54 -11.63
CA MET A 151 11.36 2.55 -12.69
C MET A 151 12.02 1.19 -12.43
N LYS A 152 13.25 1.20 -11.93
CA LYS A 152 13.95 -0.03 -11.54
C LYS A 152 13.29 -0.71 -10.34
N ALA A 153 12.70 0.07 -9.43
CA ALA A 153 11.91 -0.45 -8.31
C ALA A 153 10.64 -1.15 -8.81
N LEU A 154 9.91 -0.55 -9.76
CA LEU A 154 8.75 -1.17 -10.38
C LEU A 154 9.10 -2.50 -11.06
N GLY A 155 10.13 -2.52 -11.91
CA GLY A 155 10.56 -3.76 -12.57
C GLY A 155 11.02 -4.84 -11.60
N THR A 156 11.70 -4.46 -10.52
CA THR A 156 12.10 -5.40 -9.46
C THR A 156 10.88 -5.93 -8.68
N SER A 157 9.86 -5.10 -8.43
CA SER A 157 8.60 -5.54 -7.81
C SER A 157 7.90 -6.61 -8.66
N VAL A 158 7.85 -6.43 -9.98
CA VAL A 158 7.27 -7.43 -10.89
C VAL A 158 8.03 -8.75 -10.81
N ARG A 159 9.37 -8.70 -10.79
CA ARG A 159 10.23 -9.90 -10.63
C ARG A 159 10.00 -10.59 -9.27
N LEU A 160 9.78 -9.83 -8.20
CA LEU A 160 9.45 -10.39 -6.89
C LEU A 160 8.08 -11.08 -6.89
N GLY A 161 7.13 -10.60 -7.70
CA GLY A 161 5.82 -11.22 -7.85
C GLY A 161 5.79 -12.42 -8.79
N GLU A 162 6.82 -12.61 -9.61
CA GLU A 162 6.95 -13.78 -10.47
C GLU A 162 7.12 -15.06 -9.62
N GLY A 163 6.26 -16.06 -9.84
CA GLY A 163 6.25 -17.30 -9.05
C GLY A 163 5.59 -17.21 -7.67
N SER A 164 5.27 -16.00 -7.19
CA SER A 164 4.65 -15.76 -5.86
C SER A 164 3.26 -15.15 -5.95
N ARG A 165 2.59 -15.25 -7.11
CA ARG A 165 1.33 -14.55 -7.42
C ARG A 165 0.19 -14.88 -6.45
N ILE A 166 0.07 -16.14 -6.02
CA ILE A 166 -0.96 -16.58 -5.06
C ILE A 166 -0.73 -15.95 -3.68
N ILE A 167 0.53 -15.81 -3.26
CA ILE A 167 0.90 -15.16 -1.99
C ILE A 167 0.52 -13.69 -2.02
N LEU A 168 0.79 -13.01 -3.14
CA LEU A 168 0.47 -11.60 -3.31
C LEU A 168 -1.02 -11.35 -3.45
N PHE A 169 -1.74 -12.25 -4.13
CA PHE A 169 -3.19 -12.22 -4.16
C PHE A 169 -3.77 -12.40 -2.76
N GLY A 170 -3.24 -13.34 -1.97
CA GLY A 170 -3.63 -13.53 -0.57
C GLY A 170 -3.38 -12.28 0.27
N LEU A 171 -2.21 -11.63 0.13
CA LEU A 171 -1.89 -10.38 0.80
C LEU A 171 -2.84 -9.25 0.38
N PHE A 172 -3.14 -9.13 -0.91
CA PHE A 172 -4.07 -8.14 -1.44
C PHE A 172 -5.51 -8.39 -0.97
N ALA A 173 -5.97 -9.64 -0.97
CA ALA A 173 -7.28 -10.02 -0.45
C ALA A 173 -7.38 -9.73 1.05
N LEU A 174 -6.31 -10.01 1.80
CA LEU A 174 -6.21 -9.69 3.23
C LEU A 174 -6.23 -8.18 3.47
N PHE A 175 -5.48 -7.40 2.66
CA PHE A 175 -5.50 -5.95 2.67
C PHE A 175 -6.91 -5.40 2.39
N GLY A 176 -7.57 -5.89 1.34
CA GLY A 176 -8.92 -5.51 0.98
C GLY A 176 -9.92 -5.86 2.09
N PHE A 177 -9.88 -7.09 2.59
CA PHE A 177 -10.72 -7.54 3.69
C PHE A 177 -10.54 -6.70 4.95
N PHE A 178 -9.29 -6.44 5.36
CA PHE A 178 -9.02 -5.63 6.54
C PHE A 178 -9.33 -4.14 6.33
N SER A 179 -9.18 -3.62 5.12
CA SER A 179 -9.61 -2.26 4.79
C SER A 179 -11.15 -2.15 4.85
N LEU A 180 -11.88 -3.16 4.37
CA LEU A 180 -13.33 -3.24 4.53
C LEU A 180 -13.73 -3.27 6.00
N LEU A 181 -13.07 -4.10 6.82
CA LEU A 181 -13.30 -4.12 8.28
C LEU A 181 -13.04 -2.77 8.93
N GLY A 182 -11.95 -2.09 8.55
CA GLY A 182 -11.64 -0.74 9.00
C GLY A 182 -12.67 0.30 8.57
N ALA A 183 -13.33 0.09 7.43
CA ALA A 183 -14.35 0.99 6.89
C ALA A 183 -15.79 0.68 7.35
N ILE A 184 -16.03 -0.43 8.09
CA ILE A 184 -17.36 -0.80 8.62
C ILE A 184 -18.12 0.37 9.25
N PRO A 185 -17.49 1.25 10.07
CA PRO A 185 -18.21 2.34 10.71
C PRO A 185 -18.89 3.30 9.73
N LEU A 186 -18.40 3.41 8.48
CA LEU A 186 -19.00 4.24 7.43
C LEU A 186 -20.26 3.63 6.81
N GLY A 187 -20.46 2.32 6.98
CA GLY A 187 -21.62 1.59 6.47
C GLY A 187 -22.73 1.38 7.51
N ILE A 188 -22.58 1.90 8.73
CA ILE A 188 -23.62 1.82 9.77
C ILE A 188 -24.77 2.72 9.34
N GLN A 189 -25.97 2.14 9.21
CA GLN A 189 -27.20 2.88 8.91
C GLN A 189 -27.87 3.32 10.22
N GLY A 190 -28.45 4.52 10.22
CA GLY A 190 -29.34 4.99 11.27
C GLY A 190 -30.74 4.39 11.16
N ASP A 191 -31.60 4.72 12.11
CA ASP A 191 -32.97 4.18 12.20
C ASP A 191 -33.82 4.48 10.95
N ASP A 192 -33.49 5.54 10.22
CA ASP A 192 -34.17 5.95 8.98
C ASP A 192 -33.62 5.27 7.71
N GLY A 193 -32.66 4.35 7.85
CA GLY A 193 -31.98 3.68 6.72
C GLY A 193 -30.89 4.51 6.05
N GLU A 194 -30.72 5.77 6.45
CA GLU A 194 -29.65 6.65 5.98
C GLU A 194 -28.30 6.32 6.64
N PRO A 195 -27.16 6.47 5.93
CA PRO A 195 -25.83 6.27 6.52
C PRO A 195 -25.61 7.18 7.73
N LEU A 196 -25.25 6.60 8.88
CA LEU A 196 -24.94 7.31 10.12
C LEU A 196 -23.53 7.94 10.04
N ILE A 197 -23.34 8.90 9.14
CA ILE A 197 -22.07 9.60 8.95
C ILE A 197 -22.00 10.73 9.96
N ASN A 198 -21.28 10.51 11.06
CA ASN A 198 -21.00 11.51 12.07
C ASN A 198 -19.51 11.49 12.43
N VAL A 199 -19.06 12.48 13.22
CA VAL A 199 -17.64 12.61 13.61
C VAL A 199 -17.11 11.34 14.26
N PHE A 200 -17.94 10.63 15.03
CA PHE A 200 -17.54 9.39 15.70
C PHE A 200 -17.34 8.24 14.72
N THR A 201 -18.29 7.98 13.82
CA THR A 201 -18.17 6.89 12.82
C THR A 201 -17.03 7.15 11.84
N VAL A 202 -16.83 8.39 11.43
CA VAL A 202 -15.68 8.79 10.59
C VAL A 202 -14.36 8.59 11.34
N SER A 203 -14.27 9.01 12.60
CA SER A 203 -13.06 8.84 13.41
C SER A 203 -12.73 7.35 13.62
N LEU A 204 -13.74 6.53 13.90
CA LEU A 204 -13.58 5.09 14.08
C LEU A 204 -13.11 4.42 12.78
N ALA A 205 -13.64 4.86 11.63
CA ALA A 205 -13.20 4.37 10.34
C ALA A 205 -11.75 4.76 10.02
N VAL A 206 -11.36 6.00 10.30
CA VAL A 206 -9.98 6.47 10.11
C VAL A 206 -9.00 5.68 10.98
N VAL A 207 -9.33 5.48 12.27
CA VAL A 207 -8.51 4.67 13.18
C VAL A 207 -8.46 3.22 12.72
N GLY A 208 -9.61 2.65 12.34
CA GLY A 208 -9.72 1.29 11.82
C GLY A 208 -8.85 1.08 10.60
N LEU A 209 -8.96 1.95 9.58
CA LEU A 209 -8.18 1.92 8.35
C LEU A 209 -6.68 2.12 8.60
N ALA A 210 -6.30 3.05 9.49
CA ALA A 210 -4.91 3.30 9.84
C ALA A 210 -4.28 2.07 10.50
N LEU A 211 -4.99 1.44 11.44
CA LEU A 211 -4.58 0.21 12.12
C LEU A 211 -4.43 -0.94 11.12
N THR A 212 -5.49 -1.24 10.38
CA THR A 212 -5.56 -2.41 9.50
C THR A 212 -4.57 -2.33 8.35
N THR A 213 -4.43 -1.14 7.76
CA THR A 213 -3.44 -0.91 6.71
C THR A 213 -2.03 -1.01 7.27
N SER A 214 -1.75 -0.44 8.44
CA SER A 214 -0.40 -0.51 9.04
C SER A 214 0.01 -1.94 9.35
N VAL A 215 -0.89 -2.74 9.95
CA VAL A 215 -0.65 -4.18 10.20
C VAL A 215 -0.35 -4.91 8.89
N THR A 216 -1.12 -4.63 7.84
CA THR A 216 -0.94 -5.25 6.53
C THR A 216 0.37 -4.82 5.86
N LEU A 217 0.78 -3.56 6.02
CA LEU A 217 2.06 -3.09 5.51
C LEU A 217 3.25 -3.72 6.25
N VAL A 218 3.17 -3.88 7.57
CA VAL A 218 4.22 -4.58 8.33
C VAL A 218 4.33 -6.04 7.86
N ALA A 219 3.20 -6.73 7.71
CA ALA A 219 3.17 -8.09 7.16
C ALA A 219 3.70 -8.13 5.71
N GLY A 220 3.36 -7.13 4.90
CA GLY A 220 3.87 -6.96 3.53
C GLY A 220 5.38 -6.77 3.48
N GLY A 221 5.96 -5.98 4.40
CA GLY A 221 7.39 -5.78 4.55
C GLY A 221 8.13 -7.09 4.87
N ARG A 222 7.53 -7.96 5.71
CA ARG A 222 8.07 -9.30 5.98
C ARG A 222 8.07 -10.20 4.75
N ILE A 223 6.96 -10.26 4.02
CA ILE A 223 6.88 -11.04 2.77
C ILE A 223 7.90 -10.50 1.76
N TYR A 224 8.01 -9.18 1.65
CA TYR A 224 9.00 -8.53 0.80
C TYR A 224 10.42 -9.00 1.10
N ARG A 225 10.84 -9.04 2.38
CA ARG A 225 12.17 -9.53 2.79
C ARG A 225 12.41 -10.97 2.35
N ILE A 226 11.42 -11.84 2.50
CA ILE A 226 11.52 -13.26 2.14
C ILE A 226 11.65 -13.43 0.63
N LEU A 227 10.77 -12.77 -0.13
CA LEU A 227 10.78 -12.84 -1.60
C LEU A 227 12.06 -12.24 -2.17
N LEU A 228 12.56 -11.16 -1.58
CA LEU A 228 13.83 -10.58 -1.96
C LEU A 228 15.00 -11.55 -1.70
N GLY A 229 15.02 -12.22 -0.55
CA GLY A 229 16.02 -13.25 -0.25
C GLY A 229 16.02 -14.37 -1.29
N ARG A 230 14.83 -14.83 -1.69
CA ARG A 230 14.67 -15.85 -2.75
C ARG A 230 15.15 -15.36 -4.12
N LEU A 231 14.79 -14.12 -4.49
CA LEU A 231 15.22 -13.54 -5.77
C LEU A 231 16.75 -13.44 -5.85
N ILE A 232 17.39 -12.97 -4.77
CA ILE A 232 18.86 -12.88 -4.69
C ILE A 232 19.51 -14.27 -4.77
N ALA A 233 18.94 -15.28 -4.11
CA ALA A 233 19.44 -16.65 -4.18
C ALA A 233 19.32 -17.24 -5.59
N ARG A 234 18.19 -16.99 -6.28
CA ARG A 234 17.97 -17.42 -7.66
C ARG A 234 18.95 -16.77 -8.63
N ASP A 235 19.23 -15.48 -8.46
CA ASP A 235 20.18 -14.75 -9.32
C ASP A 235 21.65 -15.22 -9.12
N LYS A 236 21.94 -15.92 -8.02
CA LYS A 236 23.28 -16.48 -7.72
C LYS A 236 23.46 -17.95 -8.08
N ALA A 237 22.39 -18.67 -8.40
CA ALA A 237 22.49 -20.08 -8.80
C ALA A 237 23.09 -20.18 -10.22
N PRO A 238 24.10 -21.04 -10.46
CA PRO A 238 24.58 -21.29 -11.81
C PRO A 238 23.42 -21.86 -12.65
N ARG A 239 23.22 -21.29 -13.84
CA ARG A 239 22.26 -21.79 -14.83
C ARG A 239 22.76 -23.06 -15.50
#